data_AF-A0AAD6DMG3-F1
#
_entry.id   AF-A0AAD6DMG3-F1
#
_cell.length_a   1.000
_cell.length_b   1.000
_cell.length_c   1.000
_cell.angle_alpha   90.00
_cell.angle_beta   90.00
_cell.angle_gamma   90.00
#
_symmetry.space_group_name_H-M   'P 1'
#
loop_
_entity.id
_entity.type
_entity.pdbx_description
1 polymer ?
#
loop_
_entity_poly.entity_id
_entity_poly.type
_entity_poly.pdbx_seq_one_letter_code
_entity_poly.pdbx_strand_id
1 'polypeptide(L)'
;MNTPPRGRFLVRQTAIVVWQYLVLDVFATLALQQALEQEKSGLLPPVPQWDISTEQWIERIISNITAGFVVSRIIIDFHHRVFSIILVGLGLDSPENCPPLYGRALDADTVRGFWGKFWHQLLQNPLTSVSAFITQNLLGLTPKSFVQRYMNVFVVFFCSGGLHLVLDIVQGIPTQESGAMLFFVTAPLGLMIEDVIRALWEYFSKCNGQSQNLPKPLWQRVVGLTWSMAWLGVTSTGFFYPQAVRPENQALVPFSVAGQIGLPIQAVIVLVGGAVLAKVFEVEV
;
A
#
# COMPACT_ATOMS: atom_id res chain seq x y z
N MET A 1 2.30 23.64 -14.20
CA MET A 1 1.01 23.20 -13.63
C MET A 1 0.43 24.38 -12.88
N ASN A 2 -0.84 24.72 -13.08
CA ASN A 2 -1.45 25.86 -12.37
C ASN A 2 -1.74 25.43 -10.92
N THR A 3 -1.13 26.13 -9.97
CA THR A 3 -1.32 25.91 -8.54
C THR A 3 -2.77 26.16 -8.16
N PRO A 4 -3.44 25.21 -7.48
CA PRO A 4 -4.80 25.44 -7.02
C PRO A 4 -4.82 26.57 -5.98
N PRO A 5 -5.77 27.51 -6.06
CA PRO A 5 -5.94 28.52 -5.01
C PRO A 5 -6.11 27.85 -3.64
N ARG A 6 -5.52 28.45 -2.59
CA ARG A 6 -5.54 27.93 -1.21
C ARG A 6 -6.93 27.47 -0.76
N GLY A 7 -7.96 28.29 -0.96
CA GLY A 7 -9.33 27.94 -0.59
C GLY A 7 -9.84 26.69 -1.30
N ARG A 8 -9.58 26.55 -2.61
CA ARG A 8 -9.98 25.37 -3.39
C ARG A 8 -9.24 24.12 -2.93
N PHE A 9 -7.95 24.23 -2.63
CA PHE A 9 -7.18 23.13 -2.07
C PHE A 9 -7.76 22.67 -0.74
N LEU A 10 -7.99 23.59 0.20
CA LEU A 10 -8.52 23.26 1.52
C LEU A 10 -9.90 22.58 1.45
N VAL A 11 -10.84 23.13 0.66
CA VAL A 11 -12.16 22.51 0.47
C VAL A 11 -12.03 21.08 -0.07
N ARG A 12 -11.17 20.87 -1.07
CA ARG A 12 -10.93 19.54 -1.64
C ARG A 12 -10.34 18.58 -0.60
N GLN A 13 -9.30 18.99 0.13
CA GLN A 13 -8.67 18.12 1.12
C GLN A 13 -9.65 17.77 2.25
N THR A 14 -10.37 18.76 2.78
CA THR A 14 -11.35 18.55 3.85
C THR A 14 -12.47 17.61 3.42
N ALA A 15 -13.02 17.80 2.21
CA ALA A 15 -14.09 16.93 1.70
C ALA A 15 -13.63 15.46 1.58
N ILE A 16 -12.40 15.24 1.09
CA ILE A 16 -11.83 13.89 0.96
C ILE A 16 -11.53 13.30 2.34
N VAL A 17 -10.97 14.07 3.28
CA VAL A 17 -10.69 13.62 4.66
C VAL A 17 -11.97 13.17 5.37
N VAL A 18 -13.06 13.93 5.26
CA VAL A 18 -14.36 13.55 5.84
C VAL A 18 -14.86 12.25 5.23
N TRP A 19 -14.78 12.08 3.92
CA TRP A 19 -15.18 10.85 3.26
C TRP A 19 -14.29 9.66 3.65
N GLN A 20 -12.97 9.83 3.68
CA GLN A 20 -12.02 8.81 4.11
C GLN A 20 -12.27 8.36 5.54
N TYR A 21 -12.62 9.29 6.45
CA TYR A 21 -13.00 8.94 7.81
C TYR A 21 -14.21 7.99 7.83
N LEU A 22 -15.26 8.30 7.06
CA LEU A 22 -16.46 7.45 6.99
C LEU A 22 -16.16 6.08 6.38
N VAL A 23 -15.26 6.01 5.38
CA VAL A 23 -14.79 4.76 4.80
C VAL A 23 -14.03 3.93 5.84
N LEU A 24 -13.08 4.55 6.55
CA LEU A 24 -12.30 3.88 7.59
C LEU A 24 -13.19 3.37 8.73
N ASP A 25 -14.22 4.11 9.11
CA ASP A 25 -15.17 3.67 10.13
C ASP A 25 -16.02 2.46 9.69
N VAL A 26 -16.41 2.38 8.41
CA VAL A 26 -17.04 1.17 7.85
C VAL A 26 -16.09 -0.02 7.95
N PHE A 27 -14.84 0.13 7.51
CA PHE A 27 -13.85 -0.94 7.58
C PHE A 27 -13.50 -1.34 9.01
N ALA A 28 -13.32 -0.38 9.91
CA ALA A 28 -13.05 -0.63 11.33
C ALA A 28 -14.20 -1.41 11.98
N THR A 29 -15.45 -1.03 11.70
CA THR A 29 -16.62 -1.70 12.24
C THR A 29 -16.72 -3.15 11.76
N LEU A 30 -16.53 -3.37 10.45
CA LEU A 30 -16.53 -4.72 9.86
C LEU A 30 -15.40 -5.59 10.38
N ALA A 31 -14.18 -5.05 10.43
CA ALA A 31 -13.00 -5.77 10.89
C ALA A 31 -13.11 -6.11 12.39
N LEU A 32 -13.64 -5.20 13.20
CA LEU A 32 -13.89 -5.45 14.63
C LEU A 32 -14.94 -6.55 14.83
N GLN A 33 -16.06 -6.51 14.08
CA GLN A 33 -17.07 -7.58 14.13
C GLN A 33 -16.46 -8.94 13.81
N GLN A 34 -15.68 -9.01 12.72
CA GLN A 34 -15.01 -10.23 12.30
C GLN A 34 -13.99 -10.72 13.35
N ALA A 35 -13.16 -9.84 13.89
CA ALA A 35 -12.16 -10.20 14.90
C ALA A 35 -12.82 -10.72 16.19
N LEU A 36 -13.92 -10.10 16.64
CA LEU A 36 -14.67 -10.55 17.82
C LEU A 36 -15.36 -11.90 17.60
N GLU A 37 -15.89 -12.16 16.40
CA GLU A 37 -16.45 -13.47 16.06
C GLU A 37 -15.37 -14.56 16.07
N GLN A 38 -14.20 -14.26 15.50
CA GLN A 38 -13.05 -15.15 15.49
C GLN A 38 -12.54 -15.44 16.91
N GLU A 39 -12.40 -14.41 17.75
CA GLU A 39 -12.01 -14.56 19.14
C GLU A 39 -12.99 -15.46 19.92
N LYS A 40 -14.30 -15.21 19.79
CA LYS A 40 -15.35 -16.03 20.44
C LYS A 40 -15.32 -17.49 20.01
N SER A 41 -15.02 -17.73 18.74
CA SER A 41 -14.98 -19.08 18.17
C SER A 41 -13.70 -19.85 18.52
N GLY A 42 -12.65 -19.18 19.02
CA GLY A 42 -11.34 -19.78 19.30
C GLY A 42 -10.63 -20.34 18.07
N LEU A 43 -11.04 -19.91 16.86
CA LEU A 43 -10.71 -20.60 15.60
C LEU A 43 -9.29 -20.32 15.07
N LEU A 44 -8.61 -19.25 15.51
CA LEU A 44 -7.38 -18.81 14.86
C LEU A 44 -6.13 -18.99 15.70
N PRO A 45 -5.11 -19.73 15.19
CA PRO A 45 -3.80 -19.81 15.84
C PRO A 45 -3.06 -18.47 15.75
N PRO A 46 -2.09 -18.21 16.65
CA PRO A 46 -1.30 -16.96 16.67
C PRO A 46 -0.43 -16.77 15.42
N VAL A 47 -0.22 -17.82 14.63
CA VAL A 47 0.57 -17.81 13.40
C VAL A 47 -0.27 -18.29 12.22
N PRO A 48 -0.06 -17.74 11.01
CA PRO A 48 -0.83 -18.13 9.84
C PRO A 48 -0.54 -19.59 9.46
N GLN A 49 -1.60 -20.37 9.23
CA GLN A 49 -1.49 -21.71 8.65
C GLN A 49 -1.20 -21.61 7.15
N TRP A 50 -0.19 -22.35 6.68
CA TRP A 50 0.23 -22.34 5.28
C TRP A 50 -0.38 -23.50 4.47
N ASP A 51 -0.71 -24.59 5.14
CA ASP A 51 -1.37 -25.77 4.56
C ASP A 51 -2.90 -25.58 4.61
N ILE A 52 -3.43 -24.88 3.60
CA ILE A 52 -4.84 -24.50 3.49
C ILE A 52 -5.32 -24.75 2.05
N SER A 53 -6.65 -24.84 1.88
CA SER A 53 -7.24 -25.06 0.56
C SER A 53 -7.01 -23.87 -0.38
N THR A 54 -7.15 -24.10 -1.69
CA THR A 54 -7.07 -23.04 -2.70
C THR A 54 -8.08 -21.92 -2.46
N GLU A 55 -9.29 -22.26 -2.02
CA GLU A 55 -10.35 -21.30 -1.71
C GLU A 55 -9.93 -20.39 -0.55
N GLN A 56 -9.39 -20.97 0.52
CA GLN A 56 -8.87 -20.21 1.67
C GLN A 56 -7.67 -19.33 1.29
N TRP A 57 -6.84 -19.78 0.36
CA TRP A 57 -5.77 -18.94 -0.20
C TRP A 57 -6.32 -17.74 -0.98
N ILE A 58 -7.37 -17.92 -1.77
CA ILE A 58 -8.02 -16.84 -2.50
C ILE A 58 -8.62 -15.82 -1.51
N GLU A 59 -9.36 -16.28 -0.51
CA GLU A 59 -9.94 -15.42 0.54
C GLU A 59 -8.85 -14.62 1.27
N ARG A 60 -7.73 -15.28 1.60
CA ARG A 60 -6.60 -14.65 2.27
C ARG A 60 -5.93 -13.59 1.39
N ILE A 61 -5.72 -13.87 0.11
CA ILE A 61 -5.16 -12.89 -0.83
C ILE A 61 -6.10 -11.69 -0.93
N ILE A 62 -7.42 -11.90 -1.09
CA ILE A 62 -8.41 -10.83 -1.16
C ILE A 62 -8.39 -9.99 0.13
N SER A 63 -8.34 -10.63 1.30
CA SER A 63 -8.25 -9.97 2.60
C SER A 63 -6.99 -9.12 2.71
N ASN A 64 -5.82 -9.69 2.37
CA ASN A 64 -4.55 -8.96 2.42
C ASN A 64 -4.51 -7.77 1.47
N ILE A 65 -5.08 -7.90 0.26
CA ILE A 65 -5.16 -6.77 -0.67
C ILE A 65 -6.14 -5.70 -0.14
N THR A 66 -7.30 -6.10 0.36
CA THR A 66 -8.34 -5.17 0.80
C THR A 66 -8.01 -4.55 2.16
N ALA A 67 -7.98 -5.36 3.22
CA ALA A 67 -7.71 -4.91 4.57
C ALA A 67 -6.24 -4.49 4.76
N GLY A 68 -5.30 -5.16 4.10
CA GLY A 68 -3.89 -4.81 4.19
C GLY A 68 -3.55 -3.58 3.36
N PHE A 69 -3.65 -3.63 2.03
CA PHE A 69 -3.16 -2.54 1.17
C PHE A 69 -4.17 -1.41 0.96
N VAL A 70 -5.45 -1.69 0.68
CA VAL A 70 -6.44 -0.64 0.38
C VAL A 70 -6.75 0.19 1.62
N VAL A 71 -7.02 -0.44 2.76
CA VAL A 71 -7.26 0.28 4.03
C VAL A 71 -6.01 1.05 4.46
N SER A 72 -4.82 0.44 4.43
CA SER A 72 -3.57 1.17 4.76
C SER A 72 -3.35 2.38 3.85
N ARG A 73 -3.69 2.27 2.55
CA ARG A 73 -3.63 3.41 1.63
C ARG A 73 -4.51 4.56 2.10
N ILE A 74 -5.74 4.26 2.49
CA ILE A 74 -6.70 5.26 2.95
C ILE A 74 -6.22 5.90 4.27
N ILE A 75 -5.69 5.10 5.21
CA ILE A 75 -5.15 5.60 6.48
C ILE A 75 -3.98 6.56 6.25
N ILE A 76 -2.99 6.15 5.45
CA ILE A 76 -1.79 6.96 5.20
C ILE A 76 -2.18 8.26 4.46
N ASP A 77 -3.05 8.16 3.46
CA ASP A 77 -3.53 9.33 2.71
C ASP A 77 -4.34 10.27 3.62
N PHE A 78 -5.21 9.74 4.50
CA PHE A 78 -5.97 10.53 5.47
C PHE A 78 -5.05 11.38 6.35
N HIS A 79 -4.02 10.80 6.96
CA HIS A 79 -3.08 11.51 7.82
C HIS A 79 -2.30 12.59 7.06
N HIS A 80 -1.84 12.26 5.85
CA HIS A 80 -1.15 13.22 4.99
C HIS A 80 -2.05 14.40 4.62
N ARG A 81 -3.32 14.15 4.28
CA ARG A 81 -4.27 15.21 3.96
C ARG A 81 -4.58 16.08 5.16
N VAL A 82 -4.81 15.49 6.34
CA VAL A 82 -5.01 16.25 7.59
C VAL A 82 -3.80 17.15 7.86
N PHE A 83 -2.58 16.63 7.73
CA PHE A 83 -1.37 17.42 7.88
C PHE A 83 -1.28 18.55 6.86
N SER A 84 -1.61 18.29 5.59
CA SER A 84 -1.64 19.30 4.53
C SER A 84 -2.66 20.42 4.78
N ILE A 85 -3.83 20.08 5.35
CA ILE A 85 -4.86 21.06 5.73
C ILE A 85 -4.32 21.98 6.82
N ILE A 86 -3.61 21.43 7.81
CA ILE A 86 -3.04 22.22 8.91
C ILE A 86 -1.95 23.16 8.36
N LEU A 87 -0.98 22.65 7.61
CA LEU A 87 0.13 23.46 7.09
C LEU A 87 -0.35 24.58 6.16
N VAL A 88 -1.15 24.24 5.15
CA VAL A 88 -1.68 25.21 4.18
C VAL A 88 -2.73 26.12 4.83
N GLY A 89 -3.50 25.59 5.79
CA GLY A 89 -4.50 26.32 6.56
C GLY A 89 -3.90 27.37 7.49
N LEU A 90 -2.70 27.13 8.03
CA LEU A 90 -1.94 28.11 8.82
C LEU A 90 -1.04 29.02 7.97
N GLY A 91 -0.92 28.74 6.66
CA GLY A 91 -0.02 29.48 5.77
C GLY A 91 1.47 29.16 5.99
N LEU A 92 1.77 28.03 6.64
CA LEU A 92 3.14 27.54 6.84
C LEU A 92 3.71 26.91 5.57
N ASP A 93 2.83 26.46 4.67
CA ASP A 93 3.23 25.87 3.40
C ASP A 93 2.23 26.16 2.28
N SER A 94 2.64 25.88 1.04
CA SER A 94 1.86 26.05 -0.17
C SER A 94 1.18 24.74 -0.61
N PRO A 95 0.04 24.80 -1.32
CA PRO A 95 -0.60 23.61 -1.91
C PRO A 95 0.34 22.75 -2.78
N GLU A 96 1.37 23.34 -3.39
CA GLU A 96 2.32 22.66 -4.29
C GLU A 96 3.25 21.71 -3.54
N ASN A 97 3.57 22.05 -2.29
CA ASN A 97 4.46 21.27 -1.43
C ASN A 97 3.75 20.11 -0.72
N CYS A 98 2.44 19.96 -0.95
CA CYS A 98 1.63 18.84 -0.46
C CYS A 98 1.14 17.96 -1.64
N PRO A 99 2.06 17.36 -2.43
CA PRO A 99 1.67 16.54 -3.57
C PRO A 99 0.94 15.26 -3.10
N PRO A 100 0.13 14.63 -3.97
CA PRO A 100 -0.45 13.32 -3.68
C PRO A 100 0.63 12.29 -3.32
N LEU A 101 0.37 11.47 -2.30
CA LEU A 101 1.32 10.43 -1.87
C LEU A 101 1.43 9.26 -2.85
N TYR A 102 0.37 9.00 -3.60
CA TYR A 102 0.27 7.85 -4.47
C TYR A 102 0.35 8.28 -5.93
N GLY A 103 1.04 7.48 -6.73
CA GLY A 103 1.00 7.60 -8.18
C GLY A 103 -0.28 7.02 -8.78
N ARG A 104 -0.31 6.93 -10.10
CA ARG A 104 -1.47 6.41 -10.85
C ARG A 104 -1.61 4.91 -10.62
N ALA A 105 -2.83 4.43 -10.41
CA ALA A 105 -3.10 3.00 -10.25
C ALA A 105 -2.63 2.17 -11.47
N LEU A 106 -2.65 2.75 -12.66
CA LEU A 106 -2.18 2.11 -13.90
C LEU A 106 -0.68 1.77 -13.92
N ASP A 107 0.11 2.38 -13.03
CA ASP A 107 1.54 2.09 -12.91
C ASP A 107 1.82 0.91 -11.95
N ALA A 108 0.78 0.30 -11.36
CA ALA A 108 0.86 -0.87 -10.47
C ALA A 108 0.81 -2.22 -11.21
N ASP A 109 1.01 -2.23 -12.53
CA ASP A 109 1.01 -3.43 -13.38
C ASP A 109 2.28 -4.30 -13.27
N THR A 110 3.15 -3.99 -12.30
CA THR A 110 4.36 -4.75 -11.92
C THR A 110 4.62 -4.49 -10.44
N VAL A 111 5.23 -5.43 -9.71
CA VAL A 111 5.71 -5.28 -8.33
C VAL A 111 6.68 -4.09 -8.26
N ARG A 112 7.58 -3.94 -9.24
CA ARG A 112 8.46 -2.76 -9.32
C ARG A 112 7.67 -1.46 -9.47
N GLY A 113 6.64 -1.45 -10.31
CA GLY A 113 5.78 -0.28 -10.53
C GLY A 113 4.93 0.05 -9.30
N PHE A 114 4.39 -0.97 -8.64
CA PHE A 114 3.66 -0.84 -7.39
C PHE A 114 4.49 -0.09 -6.35
N TRP A 115 5.68 -0.58 -6.01
CA TRP A 115 6.52 0.07 -4.99
C TRP A 115 7.16 1.38 -5.46
N GLY A 116 7.64 1.41 -6.70
CA GLY A 116 8.46 2.52 -7.20
C GLY A 116 7.69 3.70 -7.76
N LYS A 117 6.40 3.55 -8.05
CA LYS A 117 5.58 4.59 -8.70
C LYS A 117 4.23 4.80 -8.03
N PHE A 118 3.56 3.73 -7.60
CA PHE A 118 2.18 3.80 -7.14
C PHE A 118 2.06 3.99 -5.62
N TRP A 119 2.66 3.09 -4.83
CA TRP A 119 2.56 3.03 -3.37
C TRP A 119 3.17 4.28 -2.71
N HIS A 120 2.83 4.60 -1.46
CA HIS A 120 3.14 5.92 -0.88
C HIS A 120 4.61 6.38 -1.10
N GLN A 121 4.81 7.57 -1.63
CA GLN A 121 6.14 8.08 -2.00
C GLN A 121 6.84 8.82 -0.85
N LEU A 122 6.18 8.96 0.31
CA LEU A 122 6.69 9.70 1.48
C LEU A 122 8.10 9.26 1.92
N LEU A 123 8.34 7.95 1.94
CA LEU A 123 9.61 7.37 2.40
C LEU A 123 10.60 7.09 1.27
N GLN A 124 10.27 7.40 0.01
CA GLN A 124 11.11 7.06 -1.13
C GLN A 124 12.47 7.77 -1.03
N ASN A 125 12.49 9.09 -0.90
CA ASN A 125 13.72 9.87 -0.80
C ASN A 125 14.59 9.52 0.42
N PRO A 126 14.06 9.46 1.66
CA PRO A 126 14.90 9.13 2.81
C PRO A 126 15.48 7.70 2.72
N LEU A 127 14.67 6.70 2.34
CA LEU A 127 15.16 5.32 2.25
C LEU A 127 16.18 5.13 1.12
N THR A 128 15.94 5.75 -0.04
CA THR A 128 16.90 5.69 -1.16
C THR A 128 18.20 6.43 -0.86
N SER A 129 18.15 7.53 -0.09
CA SER A 129 19.35 8.25 0.35
C SER A 129 20.20 7.42 1.32
N VAL A 130 19.56 6.79 2.31
CA VAL A 130 20.24 5.85 3.23
C VAL A 130 20.87 4.68 2.47
N SER A 131 20.12 4.13 1.53
CA SER A 131 20.58 3.02 0.69
C SER A 131 21.76 3.41 -0.22
N ALA A 132 21.71 4.60 -0.82
CA ALA A 132 22.80 5.14 -1.63
C ALA A 132 24.07 5.34 -0.79
N PHE A 133 23.93 5.89 0.42
CA PHE A 133 25.06 6.05 1.34
C PHE A 133 25.69 4.71 1.71
N ILE A 134 24.89 3.71 2.09
CA ILE A 134 25.39 2.38 2.45
C ILE A 134 26.08 1.72 1.25
N THR A 135 25.45 1.73 0.07
CA THR A 135 26.00 1.01 -1.09
C THR A 135 27.22 1.70 -1.70
N GLN A 136 27.24 3.03 -1.77
CA GLN A 136 28.29 3.79 -2.46
C GLN A 136 29.42 4.21 -1.52
N ASN A 137 29.09 4.73 -0.33
CA ASN A 137 30.09 5.29 0.58
C ASN A 137 30.65 4.25 1.56
N LEU A 138 29.80 3.36 2.09
CA LEU A 138 30.25 2.35 3.05
C LEU A 138 30.81 1.10 2.38
N LEU A 139 30.10 0.56 1.38
CA LEU A 139 30.49 -0.67 0.69
C LEU A 139 31.36 -0.43 -0.55
N GLY A 140 31.45 0.80 -1.05
CA GLY A 140 32.26 1.15 -2.22
C GLY A 140 31.83 0.45 -3.51
N LEU A 141 30.55 0.09 -3.65
CA LEU A 141 30.07 -0.67 -4.81
C LEU A 141 30.13 0.18 -6.08
N THR A 142 30.60 -0.43 -7.18
CA THR A 142 30.70 0.26 -8.48
C THR A 142 29.34 0.81 -8.92
N PRO A 143 29.25 2.12 -9.21
CA PRO A 143 28.02 2.74 -9.69
C PRO A 143 27.46 2.02 -10.92
N LYS A 144 26.13 1.85 -10.96
CA LYS A 144 25.37 1.19 -12.03
C LYS A 144 25.68 -0.29 -12.22
N SER A 145 26.46 -0.91 -11.33
CA SER A 145 26.66 -2.37 -11.36
C SER A 145 25.39 -3.11 -10.94
N PHE A 146 25.26 -4.37 -11.40
CA PHE A 146 24.16 -5.25 -11.02
C PHE A 146 24.08 -5.43 -9.50
N VAL A 147 25.24 -5.64 -8.85
CA VAL A 147 25.34 -5.80 -7.40
C VAL A 147 24.87 -4.54 -6.68
N GLN A 148 25.34 -3.36 -7.09
CA GLN A 148 24.90 -2.10 -6.49
C GLN A 148 23.39 -1.88 -6.64
N ARG A 149 22.82 -2.20 -7.79
CA ARG A 149 21.37 -2.06 -8.04
C ARG A 149 20.55 -2.88 -7.04
N TYR A 150 20.87 -4.17 -6.88
CA TYR A 150 20.09 -5.04 -6.00
C TYR A 150 20.41 -4.86 -4.52
N MET A 151 21.65 -4.51 -4.17
CA MET A 151 21.96 -4.09 -2.81
C MET A 151 21.20 -2.83 -2.42
N ASN A 152 21.03 -1.87 -3.34
CA ASN A 152 20.23 -0.69 -3.04
C ASN A 152 18.77 -1.05 -2.73
N VAL A 153 18.18 -1.90 -3.58
CA VAL A 153 16.80 -2.37 -3.41
C VAL A 153 16.67 -3.13 -2.08
N PHE A 154 17.59 -4.05 -1.79
CA PHE A 154 17.59 -4.81 -0.54
C PHE A 154 17.65 -3.88 0.69
N VAL A 155 18.57 -2.91 0.71
CA VAL A 155 18.72 -1.98 1.84
C VAL A 155 17.47 -1.11 2.03
N VAL A 156 16.87 -0.60 0.95
CA VAL A 156 15.61 0.17 1.02
C VAL A 156 14.52 -0.66 1.69
N PHE A 157 14.32 -1.89 1.23
CA PHE A 157 13.28 -2.77 1.77
C PHE A 157 13.60 -3.26 3.18
N PHE A 158 14.88 -3.50 3.50
CA PHE A 158 15.31 -3.85 4.85
C PHE A 158 15.01 -2.73 5.85
N CYS A 159 15.37 -1.49 5.53
CA CYS A 159 15.05 -0.32 6.36
C CYS A 159 13.54 -0.11 6.48
N SER A 160 12.78 -0.27 5.39
CA SER A 160 11.32 -0.20 5.41
C SER A 160 10.73 -1.27 6.34
N GLY A 161 11.19 -2.52 6.23
CA GLY A 161 10.75 -3.61 7.10
C GLY A 161 11.06 -3.34 8.58
N GLY A 162 12.21 -2.73 8.88
CA GLY A 162 12.57 -2.34 10.24
C GLY A 162 11.62 -1.30 10.83
N LEU A 163 11.22 -0.30 10.04
CA LEU A 163 10.22 0.69 10.47
C LEU A 163 8.88 0.02 10.77
N HIS A 164 8.42 -0.89 9.90
CA HIS A 164 7.16 -1.61 10.12
C HIS A 164 7.22 -2.55 11.33
N LEU A 165 8.35 -3.21 11.57
CA LEU A 165 8.54 -4.03 12.76
C LEU A 165 8.44 -3.19 14.06
N VAL A 166 9.02 -1.98 14.07
CA VAL A 166 8.90 -1.08 15.21
C VAL A 166 7.44 -0.67 15.43
N LEU A 167 6.69 -0.38 14.36
CA LEU A 167 5.27 -0.06 14.45
C LEU A 167 4.46 -1.23 15.01
N ASP A 168 4.70 -2.45 14.51
CA ASP A 168 4.05 -3.66 15.02
C ASP A 168 4.30 -3.84 16.54
N ILE A 169 5.54 -3.62 17.00
CA ILE A 169 5.89 -3.71 18.43
C ILE A 169 5.14 -2.64 19.24
N VAL A 170 5.07 -1.40 18.74
CA VAL A 170 4.31 -0.32 19.40
C VAL A 170 2.80 -0.63 19.45
N GLN A 171 2.30 -1.37 18.47
CA GLN A 171 0.92 -1.88 18.42
C GLN A 171 0.71 -3.17 19.24
N GLY A 172 1.73 -3.63 19.98
CA GLY A 172 1.62 -4.79 20.86
C GLY A 172 1.79 -6.14 20.15
N ILE A 173 2.24 -6.16 18.90
CA ILE A 173 2.54 -7.41 18.17
C ILE A 173 3.97 -7.87 18.53
N PRO A 174 4.15 -9.10 19.05
CA PRO A 174 5.47 -9.64 19.34
C PRO A 174 6.37 -9.73 18.11
N THR A 175 7.66 -9.50 18.27
CA THR A 175 8.65 -9.55 17.17
C THR A 175 8.63 -10.87 16.41
N GLN A 176 8.34 -11.99 17.08
CA GLN A 176 8.29 -13.32 16.48
C GLN A 176 7.07 -13.51 15.57
N GLU A 177 6.01 -12.71 15.76
CA GLU A 177 4.74 -12.82 15.04
C GLU A 177 4.59 -11.76 13.94
N SER A 178 5.30 -10.63 14.04
CA SER A 178 5.15 -9.47 13.14
C SER A 178 5.21 -9.81 11.65
N GLY A 179 6.13 -10.68 11.20
CA GLY A 179 6.30 -11.00 9.78
C GLY A 179 6.73 -9.82 8.88
N ALA A 180 6.85 -8.60 9.40
CA ALA A 180 7.17 -7.39 8.62
C ALA A 180 8.50 -7.52 7.88
N MET A 181 9.58 -7.87 8.61
CA MET A 181 10.90 -8.04 7.99
C MET A 181 10.86 -9.04 6.84
N LEU A 182 10.22 -10.20 7.04
CA LEU A 182 10.11 -11.24 6.02
C LEU A 182 9.38 -10.72 4.78
N PHE A 183 8.25 -10.03 4.96
CA PHE A 183 7.48 -9.46 3.85
C PHE A 183 8.33 -8.46 3.03
N PHE A 184 8.92 -7.46 3.68
CA PHE A 184 9.65 -6.42 2.96
C PHE A 184 10.94 -6.96 2.32
N VAL A 185 11.73 -7.79 3.00
CA VAL A 185 12.97 -8.35 2.41
C VAL A 185 12.72 -9.39 1.31
N THR A 186 11.49 -9.89 1.18
CA THR A 186 11.08 -10.74 0.06
C THR A 186 10.79 -9.92 -1.20
N ALA A 187 10.37 -8.66 -1.09
CA ALA A 187 10.02 -7.82 -2.25
C ALA A 187 11.10 -7.72 -3.36
N PRO A 188 12.42 -7.62 -3.06
CA PRO A 188 13.48 -7.69 -4.07
C PRO A 188 13.42 -8.94 -4.97
N LEU A 189 12.97 -10.09 -4.45
CA LEU A 189 12.82 -11.31 -5.24
C LEU A 189 11.75 -11.16 -6.33
N GLY A 190 10.63 -10.52 -6.02
CA GLY A 190 9.58 -10.21 -6.99
C GLY A 190 10.11 -9.32 -8.12
N LEU A 191 10.91 -8.32 -7.76
CA LEU A 191 11.61 -7.44 -8.71
C LEU A 191 12.61 -8.21 -9.59
N MET A 192 13.33 -9.18 -9.05
CA MET A 192 14.25 -10.04 -9.81
C MET A 192 13.51 -10.94 -10.79
N ILE A 193 12.40 -11.55 -10.36
CA ILE A 193 11.55 -12.39 -11.22
C ILE A 193 11.05 -11.57 -12.42
N GLU A 194 10.55 -10.35 -12.18
CA GLU A 194 10.11 -9.45 -13.24
C GLU A 194 11.21 -9.07 -14.22
N ASP A 195 12.42 -8.82 -13.71
CA ASP A 195 13.58 -8.50 -14.54
C ASP A 195 14.00 -9.70 -15.42
N VAL A 196 13.94 -10.92 -14.89
CA VAL A 196 14.22 -12.16 -15.65
C VAL A 196 13.17 -12.38 -16.74
N ILE A 197 11.87 -12.27 -16.41
CA ILE A 197 10.78 -12.42 -17.37
C ILE A 197 10.92 -11.38 -18.50
N ARG A 198 11.24 -10.14 -18.15
CA ARG A 198 11.49 -9.06 -19.13
C ARG A 198 12.68 -9.39 -20.03
N ALA A 199 13.80 -9.84 -19.46
CA ALA A 199 14.98 -10.19 -20.24
C ALA A 199 14.72 -11.35 -21.22
N LEU A 200 13.99 -12.38 -20.77
CA LEU A 200 13.56 -13.49 -21.64
C LEU A 200 12.64 -13.00 -22.74
N TRP A 201 11.65 -12.17 -22.41
CA TRP A 201 10.72 -11.61 -23.40
C TRP A 201 11.44 -10.78 -24.46
N GLU A 202 12.37 -9.91 -24.04
CA GLU A 202 13.17 -9.10 -24.95
C GLU A 202 14.08 -9.94 -25.85
N TYR A 203 14.67 -11.02 -25.30
CA TYR A 203 15.47 -11.97 -26.05
C TYR A 203 14.64 -12.66 -27.15
N PHE A 204 13.50 -13.27 -26.81
CA PHE A 204 12.63 -13.94 -27.77
C PHE A 204 12.00 -12.99 -28.80
N SER A 205 11.61 -11.77 -28.37
CA SER A 205 11.05 -10.76 -29.28
C SER A 205 12.06 -10.31 -30.33
N LYS A 206 13.34 -10.17 -29.95
CA LYS A 206 14.43 -9.87 -30.88
C LYS A 206 14.66 -11.02 -31.86
N CYS A 207 14.64 -12.27 -31.40
CA CYS A 207 14.75 -13.45 -32.26
C CYS A 207 13.61 -13.53 -33.30
N ASN A 208 12.40 -13.08 -32.94
CA ASN A 208 11.24 -13.08 -33.82
C ASN A 208 11.08 -11.81 -34.67
N GLY A 209 12.07 -10.90 -34.66
CA GLY A 209 12.04 -9.67 -35.47
C GLY A 209 10.92 -8.68 -35.09
N GLN A 210 10.33 -8.79 -33.89
CA GLN A 210 9.27 -7.88 -33.45
C GLN A 210 9.84 -6.55 -32.94
N SER A 211 9.31 -5.44 -33.47
CA SER A 211 9.65 -4.09 -33.02
C SER A 211 9.04 -3.80 -31.63
N GLN A 212 9.87 -3.36 -30.68
CA GLN A 212 9.51 -3.13 -29.28
C GLN A 212 8.83 -1.76 -29.00
N ASN A 213 8.54 -0.97 -30.04
CA ASN A 213 8.04 0.40 -29.88
C ASN A 213 6.51 0.52 -29.77
N LEU A 214 5.77 -0.58 -29.63
CA LEU A 214 4.33 -0.51 -29.37
C LEU A 214 4.04 -0.34 -27.87
N PRO A 215 3.04 0.48 -27.50
CA PRO A 215 2.58 0.55 -26.13
C PRO A 215 2.11 -0.82 -25.63
N LYS A 216 2.38 -1.13 -24.35
CA LYS A 216 1.95 -2.38 -23.72
C LYS A 216 0.46 -2.64 -24.00
N PRO A 217 0.08 -3.74 -24.66
CA PRO A 217 -1.32 -4.08 -24.88
C PRO A 217 -2.02 -4.34 -23.53
N LEU A 218 -3.34 -4.15 -23.50
CA LEU A 218 -4.13 -4.25 -22.27
C LEU A 218 -3.96 -5.60 -21.55
N TRP A 219 -3.88 -6.71 -22.30
CA TRP A 219 -3.70 -8.03 -21.70
C TRP A 219 -2.39 -8.15 -20.91
N GLN A 220 -1.29 -7.52 -21.36
CA GLN A 220 -0.02 -7.53 -20.61
C GLN A 220 -0.16 -6.75 -19.30
N ARG A 221 -0.91 -5.66 -19.31
CA ARG A 221 -1.20 -4.89 -18.09
C ARG A 221 -2.05 -5.69 -17.12
N VAL A 222 -3.06 -6.40 -17.60
CA VAL A 222 -3.91 -7.27 -16.77
C VAL A 222 -3.08 -8.39 -16.16
N VAL A 223 -2.28 -9.11 -16.96
CA VAL A 223 -1.40 -10.19 -16.46
C VAL A 223 -0.41 -9.66 -15.41
N GLY A 224 0.23 -8.52 -15.69
CA GLY A 224 1.17 -7.90 -14.77
C GLY A 224 0.52 -7.42 -13.46
N LEU A 225 -0.70 -6.87 -13.54
CA LEU A 225 -1.48 -6.50 -12.36
C LEU A 225 -1.87 -7.74 -11.55
N THR A 226 -2.36 -8.80 -12.18
CA THR A 226 -2.69 -10.07 -11.51
C THR A 226 -1.46 -10.65 -10.81
N TRP A 227 -0.31 -10.68 -11.49
CA TRP A 227 0.97 -11.08 -10.90
C TRP A 227 1.31 -10.23 -9.67
N SER A 228 1.21 -8.91 -9.78
CA SER A 228 1.55 -7.99 -8.70
C SER A 228 0.65 -8.15 -7.49
N MET A 229 -0.67 -8.30 -7.70
CA MET A 229 -1.64 -8.52 -6.63
C MET A 229 -1.45 -9.90 -5.98
N ALA A 230 -1.19 -10.95 -6.77
CA ALA A 230 -0.90 -12.27 -6.22
C ALA A 230 0.40 -12.26 -5.40
N TRP A 231 1.47 -11.64 -5.92
CA TRP A 231 2.74 -11.48 -5.22
C TRP A 231 2.54 -10.78 -3.88
N LEU A 232 1.90 -9.61 -3.89
CA LEU A 232 1.66 -8.82 -2.68
C LEU A 232 0.78 -9.58 -1.70
N GLY A 233 -0.37 -10.11 -2.14
CA GLY A 233 -1.31 -10.81 -1.28
C GLY A 233 -0.75 -12.09 -0.66
N VAL A 234 0.07 -12.86 -1.38
CA VAL A 234 0.73 -14.05 -0.82
C VAL A 234 1.82 -13.63 0.18
N THR A 235 2.76 -12.80 -0.25
CA THR A 235 3.94 -12.45 0.56
C THR A 235 3.60 -11.63 1.81
N SER A 236 2.51 -10.87 1.81
CA SER A 236 2.07 -10.08 2.96
C SER A 236 1.32 -10.88 4.02
N THR A 237 1.05 -12.17 3.80
CA THR A 237 0.27 -13.02 4.73
C THR A 237 0.84 -12.98 6.14
N GLY A 238 2.14 -13.23 6.30
CA GLY A 238 2.78 -13.23 7.61
C GLY A 238 2.73 -11.87 8.30
N PHE A 239 2.64 -10.77 7.53
CA PHE A 239 2.65 -9.42 8.04
C PHE A 239 1.25 -8.94 8.46
N PHE A 240 0.22 -9.16 7.63
CA PHE A 240 -1.13 -8.69 7.95
C PHE A 240 -1.92 -9.63 8.86
N TYR A 241 -1.59 -10.92 8.89
CA TYR A 241 -2.28 -11.88 9.75
C TYR A 241 -2.30 -11.47 11.24
N PRO A 242 -1.16 -11.17 11.90
CA PRO A 242 -1.19 -10.78 13.31
C PRO A 242 -1.96 -9.47 13.56
N GLN A 243 -2.01 -8.58 12.57
CA GLN A 243 -2.77 -7.33 12.65
C GLN A 243 -4.28 -7.60 12.54
N ALA A 244 -4.70 -8.50 11.66
CA ALA A 244 -6.11 -8.77 11.38
C ALA A 244 -6.84 -9.53 12.51
N VAL A 245 -6.14 -10.42 13.22
CA VAL A 245 -6.75 -11.27 14.25
C VAL A 245 -6.96 -10.58 15.60
N ARG A 246 -6.42 -9.35 15.76
CA ARG A 246 -6.41 -8.60 17.03
C ARG A 246 -7.48 -7.52 17.02
N PRO A 247 -8.54 -7.63 17.85
CA PRO A 247 -9.59 -6.62 17.93
C PRO A 247 -9.08 -5.22 18.27
N GLU A 248 -8.08 -5.13 19.14
CA GLU A 248 -7.44 -3.87 19.57
C GLU A 248 -6.80 -3.09 18.42
N ASN A 249 -6.39 -3.79 17.35
CA ASN A 249 -5.80 -3.20 16.17
C ASN A 249 -6.83 -2.72 15.14
N GLN A 250 -8.13 -3.01 15.34
CA GLN A 250 -9.20 -2.62 14.42
C GLN A 250 -9.76 -1.22 14.70
N ALA A 251 -9.29 -0.54 15.75
CA ALA A 251 -9.68 0.83 16.08
C ALA A 251 -9.01 1.86 15.15
N LEU A 252 -9.45 1.91 13.89
CA LEU A 252 -8.90 2.82 12.87
C LEU A 252 -9.37 4.28 13.03
N VAL A 253 -10.51 4.47 13.71
CA VAL A 253 -11.12 5.78 13.98
C VAL A 253 -11.44 5.91 15.48
N PRO A 254 -11.36 7.13 16.04
CA PRO A 254 -11.60 7.35 17.48
C PRO A 254 -13.08 7.19 17.87
N PHE A 255 -14.01 7.41 16.95
CA PHE A 255 -15.45 7.33 17.20
C PHE A 255 -16.13 6.66 16.02
N SER A 256 -17.03 5.71 16.30
CA SER A 256 -17.79 5.05 15.25
C SER A 256 -19.09 5.79 14.96
N VAL A 257 -19.23 6.26 13.72
CA VAL A 257 -20.48 6.78 13.17
C VAL A 257 -21.39 5.59 12.82
N ALA A 258 -20.82 4.49 12.35
CA ALA A 258 -21.56 3.30 11.94
C ALA A 258 -22.27 2.66 13.14
N GLY A 259 -21.67 2.74 14.33
CA GLY A 259 -22.32 2.35 15.59
C GLY A 259 -23.51 3.24 15.98
N GLN A 260 -23.61 4.47 15.48
CA GLN A 260 -24.70 5.40 15.80
C GLN A 260 -25.84 5.34 14.79
N ILE A 261 -25.53 5.34 13.49
CA ILE A 261 -26.52 5.42 12.41
C ILE A 261 -26.78 4.07 11.72
N GLY A 262 -25.99 3.04 12.04
CA GLY A 262 -26.05 1.73 11.41
C GLY A 262 -25.16 1.62 10.17
N LEU A 263 -24.46 0.48 10.07
CA LEU A 263 -23.52 0.17 9.00
C LEU A 263 -24.13 0.27 7.58
N PRO A 264 -25.35 -0.21 7.30
CA PRO A 264 -25.92 -0.12 5.94
C PRO A 264 -26.15 1.32 5.49
N ILE A 265 -26.61 2.18 6.40
CA ILE A 265 -26.86 3.60 6.09
C ILE A 265 -25.53 4.30 5.79
N GLN A 266 -24.51 4.05 6.60
CA GLN A 266 -23.19 4.64 6.37
C GLN A 266 -22.54 4.14 5.07
N ALA A 267 -22.66 2.85 4.76
CA ALA A 267 -22.16 2.31 3.49
C ALA A 267 -22.78 3.03 2.28
N VAL A 268 -24.09 3.33 2.31
CA VAL A 268 -24.75 4.12 1.27
C VAL A 268 -24.17 5.54 1.20
N ILE A 269 -23.96 6.20 2.34
CA ILE A 269 -23.35 7.55 2.40
C ILE A 269 -21.94 7.52 1.79
N VAL A 270 -21.14 6.52 2.13
CA VAL A 270 -19.79 6.35 1.60
C VAL A 270 -19.80 6.17 0.08
N LEU A 271 -20.68 5.32 -0.45
CA LEU A 271 -20.78 5.07 -1.89
C LEU A 271 -21.22 6.32 -2.66
N VAL A 272 -22.27 6.99 -2.20
CA VAL A 272 -22.77 8.22 -2.82
C VAL A 272 -21.73 9.34 -2.71
N GLY A 273 -21.14 9.52 -1.53
CA GLY A 273 -20.08 10.51 -1.30
C GLY A 273 -18.86 10.28 -2.19
N GLY A 274 -18.44 9.04 -2.36
CA GLY A 274 -17.33 8.66 -3.25
C GLY A 274 -17.61 9.04 -4.70
N ALA A 275 -18.81 8.72 -5.20
CA ALA A 275 -19.21 9.10 -6.56
C ALA A 275 -19.24 10.62 -6.78
N VAL A 276 -19.71 11.38 -5.79
CA VAL A 276 -19.71 12.86 -5.83
C VAL A 276 -18.27 13.38 -5.84
N LEU A 277 -17.39 12.89 -4.97
CA LEU A 277 -15.99 13.31 -4.92
C LEU A 277 -15.23 12.98 -6.19
N ALA A 278 -15.43 11.78 -6.76
CA ALA A 278 -14.84 11.39 -8.04
C ALA A 278 -15.24 12.36 -9.16
N LYS A 279 -16.52 12.76 -9.21
CA LYS A 279 -17.03 13.70 -10.22
C LYS A 279 -16.54 15.14 -10.00
N VAL A 280 -16.47 15.61 -8.76
CA VAL A 280 -16.18 17.02 -8.43
C VAL A 280 -14.67 17.30 -8.41
N PHE A 281 -13.87 16.34 -7.94
CA PHE A 281 -12.45 16.53 -7.67
C PHE A 281 -11.51 15.64 -8.48
N GLU A 282 -12.05 14.85 -9.42
CA GLU A 282 -11.30 13.93 -10.28
C GLU A 282 -10.36 13.03 -9.46
N VAL A 283 -10.85 12.59 -8.30
CA VAL A 283 -10.11 11.70 -7.40
C VAL A 283 -10.20 10.29 -7.97
N GLU A 284 -9.08 9.59 -8.06
CA GLU A 284 -9.08 8.12 -8.13
C GLU A 284 -9.59 7.62 -6.75
N VAL A 285 -10.91 7.47 -6.65
CA VAL A 285 -11.63 6.92 -5.50
C VAL A 285 -11.48 5.40 -5.50
#